data_AF-A0A937K1X1-F1
#
_entry.id   AF-A0A937K1X1-F1
#
_cell.length_a   1.000
_cell.length_b   1.000
_cell.length_c   1.000
_cell.angle_alpha   90.00
_cell.angle_beta   90.00
_cell.angle_gamma   90.00
#
_symmetry.space_group_name_H-M   'P 1'
#
loop_
_entity.id
_entity.type
_entity.pdbx_description
1 polymer ?
#
loop_
_entity_poly.entity_id
_entity_poly.type
_entity_poly.pdbx_seq_one_letter_code
_entity_poly.pdbx_strand_id
1 'polypeptide(L)'
;MLKLKVDDNYLSFTQRRLANPYNKNVNETVFFGSCGDEFFRDEYKNERLAYKANQNFEMLDSLRFSNQEYYLNVTSFPYHDNIAGIFQKNTEESGDITCVVYTACRVMDIPLLYAEIETFEGFSNYYDLHAMYYNEQLETSHFSYIWCICFWLEVNSKTLNK
;
A
#
# COMPACT_ATOMS: atom_id res chain seq x y z
N MET A 1 -4.85 -17.80 5.20
CA MET A 1 -5.33 -16.75 6.14
C MET A 1 -5.62 -15.49 5.34
N LEU A 2 -6.64 -14.69 5.73
CA LEU A 2 -7.06 -13.49 4.99
C LEU A 2 -5.93 -12.45 4.88
N LYS A 3 -5.09 -12.35 5.92
CA LYS A 3 -3.88 -11.52 5.90
C LYS A 3 -2.97 -11.78 4.69
N LEU A 4 -2.81 -13.03 4.25
CA LEU A 4 -1.98 -13.32 3.08
C LEU A 4 -2.53 -12.65 1.82
N LYS A 5 -3.86 -12.54 1.69
CA LYS A 5 -4.49 -11.83 0.57
C LYS A 5 -4.27 -10.32 0.66
N VAL A 6 -4.33 -9.75 1.86
CA VAL A 6 -4.00 -8.35 2.08
C VAL A 6 -2.52 -8.05 1.76
N ASP A 7 -1.61 -8.95 2.14
CA ASP A 7 -0.19 -8.84 1.82
C ASP A 7 0.05 -8.98 0.30
N ASP A 8 -0.63 -9.91 -0.39
CA ASP A 8 -0.58 -10.06 -1.86
C ASP A 8 -1.10 -8.80 -2.59
N ASN A 9 -2.16 -8.18 -2.06
CA ASN A 9 -2.71 -6.93 -2.59
C ASN A 9 -1.70 -5.77 -2.46
N TYR A 10 -1.01 -5.67 -1.32
CA TYR A 10 0.06 -4.68 -1.13
C TYR A 10 1.24 -4.89 -2.09
N LEU A 11 1.63 -6.15 -2.34
CA LEU A 11 2.67 -6.45 -3.33
C LEU A 11 2.24 -6.00 -4.74
N SER A 12 0.98 -6.25 -5.10
CA SER A 12 0.41 -5.84 -6.38
C SER A 12 0.35 -4.31 -6.52
N PHE A 13 -0.08 -3.61 -5.47
CA PHE A 13 0.00 -2.15 -5.38
C PHE A 13 1.43 -1.64 -5.57
N THR A 14 2.40 -2.21 -4.86
CA THR A 14 3.80 -1.82 -4.98
C THR A 14 4.31 -1.96 -6.40
N GLN A 15 3.95 -3.06 -7.10
CA GLN A 15 4.31 -3.24 -8.51
C GLN A 15 3.68 -2.15 -9.42
N ARG A 16 2.39 -1.83 -9.22
CA ARG A 16 1.72 -0.76 -9.98
C ARG A 16 2.38 0.59 -9.73
N ARG A 17 2.65 0.92 -8.47
CA ARG A 17 3.33 2.14 -8.05
C ARG A 17 4.70 2.29 -8.70
N LEU A 18 5.54 1.25 -8.63
CA LEU A 18 6.90 1.31 -9.18
C LEU A 18 6.92 1.42 -10.70
N ALA A 19 5.88 0.92 -11.38
CA ALA A 19 5.68 1.10 -12.81
C ALA A 19 5.06 2.46 -13.20
N ASN A 20 4.52 3.22 -12.24
CA ASN A 20 3.87 4.50 -12.50
C ASN A 20 4.93 5.59 -12.75
N PRO A 21 4.82 6.38 -13.84
CA PRO A 21 5.82 7.39 -14.22
C PRO A 21 5.96 8.55 -13.22
N TYR A 22 4.99 8.71 -12.31
CA TYR A 22 5.01 9.72 -11.26
C TYR A 22 5.73 9.24 -9.98
N ASN A 23 6.11 7.96 -9.88
CA ASN A 23 6.95 7.47 -8.80
C ASN A 23 8.44 7.76 -9.10
N LYS A 24 8.95 8.87 -8.56
CA LYS A 24 10.29 9.37 -8.88
C LYS A 24 11.42 8.77 -8.03
N ASN A 25 11.10 8.14 -6.91
CA ASN A 25 12.09 7.64 -5.96
C ASN A 25 11.68 6.31 -5.33
N VAL A 26 12.68 5.47 -5.06
CA VAL A 26 12.55 4.19 -4.35
C VAL A 26 12.74 4.33 -2.84
N ASN A 27 13.37 5.42 -2.38
CA ASN A 27 13.43 5.79 -0.97
C ASN A 27 12.04 6.18 -0.51
N GLU A 28 11.57 5.58 0.58
CA GLU A 28 10.17 5.65 0.94
C GLU A 28 9.92 5.60 2.44
N THR A 29 8.84 6.28 2.84
CA THR A 29 8.19 6.05 4.12
C THR A 29 6.85 5.38 3.86
N VAL A 30 6.67 4.17 4.37
CA VAL A 30 5.46 3.35 4.18
C VAL A 30 4.60 3.39 5.43
N PHE A 31 3.34 3.79 5.24
CA PHE A 31 2.33 3.86 6.27
C PHE A 31 1.31 2.74 6.06
N PHE A 32 1.22 1.81 7.00
CA PHE A 32 0.23 0.73 7.00
C PHE A 32 -0.97 1.07 7.89
N GLY A 33 -2.17 1.03 7.34
CA GLY A 33 -3.41 1.31 8.07
C GLY A 33 -4.36 0.11 8.17
N SER A 34 -4.89 -0.19 9.35
CA SER A 34 -5.88 -1.27 9.53
C SER A 34 -7.07 -0.81 10.37
N CYS A 35 -8.27 -1.34 10.09
CA CYS A 35 -9.39 -1.09 11.00
C CYS A 35 -9.22 -2.01 12.22
N GLY A 36 -8.97 -1.39 13.38
CA GLY A 36 -8.45 -2.11 14.55
C GLY A 36 -7.11 -2.80 14.26
N ASP A 37 -6.86 -3.90 14.95
CA ASP A 37 -5.56 -4.59 14.96
C ASP A 37 -5.51 -5.82 14.01
N GLU A 38 -6.30 -5.80 12.94
CA GLU A 38 -6.56 -7.01 12.14
C GLU A 38 -5.37 -7.44 11.25
N PHE A 39 -4.78 -6.51 10.48
CA PHE A 39 -3.83 -6.87 9.42
C PHE A 39 -2.38 -6.46 9.69
N PHE A 40 -2.15 -5.32 10.33
CA PHE A 40 -0.83 -4.68 10.41
C PHE A 40 -0.29 -4.52 11.83
N ARG A 41 -0.70 -5.39 12.75
CA ARG A 41 -0.29 -5.33 14.16
C ARG A 41 1.21 -5.56 14.42
N ASP A 42 1.89 -6.28 13.52
CA ASP A 42 3.27 -6.71 13.69
C ASP A 42 4.19 -5.88 12.79
N GLU A 43 4.77 -4.81 13.36
CA GLU A 43 5.63 -3.86 12.65
C GLU A 43 6.79 -4.56 11.94
N TYR A 44 7.41 -5.56 12.59
CA TYR A 44 8.51 -6.31 12.01
C TYR A 44 8.10 -7.11 10.76
N LYS A 45 6.89 -7.68 10.76
CA LYS A 45 6.35 -8.33 9.56
C LYS A 45 6.02 -7.32 8.46
N ASN A 46 5.52 -6.14 8.81
CA ASN A 46 5.22 -5.08 7.87
C ASN A 46 6.50 -4.54 7.22
N GLU A 47 7.57 -4.34 8.00
CA GLU A 47 8.90 -3.97 7.49
C GLU A 47 9.43 -4.98 6.48
N ARG A 48 9.40 -6.28 6.83
CA ARG A 48 9.81 -7.35 5.92
C ARG A 48 8.97 -7.40 4.65
N LEU A 49 7.66 -7.13 4.75
CA LEU A 49 6.76 -7.09 3.61
C LEU A 49 7.12 -5.92 2.67
N ALA A 50 7.26 -4.72 3.20
CA ALA A 50 7.66 -3.52 2.44
C ALA A 50 9.02 -3.72 1.76
N TYR A 51 10.00 -4.21 2.51
CA TYR A 51 11.33 -4.51 1.99
C TYR A 51 11.27 -5.51 0.82
N LYS A 52 10.56 -6.64 0.99
CA LYS A 52 10.39 -7.64 -0.08
C LYS A 52 9.66 -7.07 -1.30
N ALA A 53 8.68 -6.20 -1.10
CA ALA A 53 7.88 -5.62 -2.16
C ALA A 53 8.75 -4.76 -3.11
N ASN A 54 9.66 -3.98 -2.53
CA ASN A 54 10.54 -3.09 -3.28
C ASN A 54 11.78 -3.80 -3.84
N GLN A 55 12.37 -4.75 -3.08
CA GLN A 55 13.52 -5.55 -3.54
C GLN A 55 13.27 -6.38 -4.81
N ASN A 56 12.06 -6.91 -4.99
CA ASN A 56 11.70 -7.63 -6.21
C ASN A 56 11.78 -6.76 -7.47
N PHE A 57 11.99 -5.45 -7.32
CA PHE A 57 12.08 -4.46 -8.38
C PHE A 57 13.47 -3.78 -8.45
N GLU A 58 14.54 -4.40 -7.91
CA GLU A 58 15.97 -4.02 -8.13
C GLU A 58 16.43 -4.08 -9.61
N MET A 59 15.50 -4.00 -10.57
CA MET A 59 15.75 -3.95 -12.00
C MET A 59 14.97 -2.79 -12.64
N LEU A 60 15.42 -1.57 -12.38
CA LEU A 60 15.52 -0.57 -13.45
C LEU A 60 16.97 -0.05 -13.42
N ASP A 61 17.74 -0.53 -14.41
CA ASP A 61 19.17 -0.33 -14.69
C ASP A 61 19.65 1.15 -14.74
N SER A 62 18.82 2.12 -14.33
CA SER A 62 19.08 3.55 -14.36
C SER A 62 19.58 4.16 -13.05
N LEU A 63 19.57 3.43 -11.92
CA LEU A 63 20.09 3.93 -10.63
C LEU A 63 21.55 3.54 -10.36
N ARG A 64 22.25 2.92 -11.32
CA ARG A 64 23.64 2.44 -11.23
C ARG A 64 24.72 3.52 -11.03
N PHE A 65 24.38 4.76 -10.70
CA PHE A 65 25.36 5.84 -10.53
C PHE A 65 25.19 6.70 -9.27
N SER A 66 24.48 6.23 -8.25
CA SER A 66 24.35 6.98 -7.00
C SER A 66 24.58 6.05 -5.80
N ASN A 67 25.60 6.35 -5.00
CA ASN A 67 25.88 5.74 -3.69
C ASN A 67 24.79 6.08 -2.66
N GLN A 68 23.51 6.00 -3.01
CA GLN A 68 22.40 6.29 -2.12
C GLN A 68 22.02 5.03 -1.36
N GLU A 69 22.23 5.05 -0.04
CA GLU A 69 21.70 4.06 0.87
C GLU A 69 20.17 4.05 0.74
N TYR A 70 19.60 2.88 0.45
CA TYR A 70 18.15 2.69 0.38
C TYR A 70 17.53 3.04 1.73
N TYR A 71 16.67 4.05 1.76
CA TYR A 71 15.94 4.48 2.96
C TYR A 71 14.52 3.94 2.93
N LEU A 72 14.19 3.11 3.93
CA LEU A 72 12.84 2.59 4.18
C LEU A 72 12.48 2.84 5.63
N ASN A 73 11.42 3.60 5.86
CA ASN A 73 10.79 3.75 7.17
C ASN A 73 9.37 3.20 7.11
N VAL A 74 8.94 2.46 8.12
CA VAL A 74 7.64 1.80 8.14
C VAL A 74 6.90 2.17 9.42
N THR A 75 5.67 2.62 9.29
CA THR A 75 4.85 3.06 10.42
C THR A 75 3.43 2.51 10.27
N SER A 76 2.79 2.17 11.39
CA SER A 76 1.40 1.70 11.38
C SER A 76 0.46 2.74 12.00
N PHE A 77 -0.77 2.85 11.50
CA PHE A 77 -1.76 3.82 11.99
C PHE A 77 -3.21 3.28 11.88
N PRO A 78 -4.20 3.87 12.57
CA PRO A 78 -5.61 3.51 12.43
C PRO A 78 -6.21 3.82 11.05
N TYR A 79 -7.04 2.91 10.50
CA TYR A 79 -7.70 3.06 9.17
C TYR A 79 -8.42 4.39 8.93
N HIS A 80 -9.05 4.95 9.97
CA HIS A 80 -9.87 6.16 9.87
C HIS A 80 -9.09 7.46 9.99
N ASP A 81 -7.77 7.40 10.16
CA ASP A 81 -6.98 8.62 10.21
C ASP A 81 -7.00 9.36 8.88
N ASN A 82 -6.85 10.68 8.95
CA ASN A 82 -6.91 11.56 7.81
C ASN A 82 -5.74 11.29 6.85
N ILE A 83 -5.97 10.46 5.84
CA ILE A 83 -5.00 10.09 4.81
C ILE A 83 -4.41 11.32 4.10
N ALA A 84 -5.23 12.33 3.85
CA ALA A 84 -4.74 13.62 3.33
C ALA A 84 -3.71 14.25 4.28
N GLY A 85 -3.97 14.19 5.59
CA GLY A 85 -3.05 14.63 6.63
C GLY A 85 -1.76 13.79 6.72
N ILE A 86 -1.79 12.50 6.35
CA ILE A 86 -0.60 11.66 6.29
C ILE A 86 0.30 12.10 5.13
N PHE A 87 -0.27 12.30 3.95
CA PHE A 87 0.49 12.87 2.83
C PHE A 87 1.03 14.25 3.18
N GLN A 88 0.18 15.15 3.70
CA GLN A 88 0.57 16.51 4.07
C GLN A 88 1.78 16.57 5.02
N LYS A 89 1.83 15.68 6.01
CA LYS A 89 2.88 15.69 7.05
C LYS A 89 4.17 15.01 6.62
N ASN A 90 4.10 14.08 5.67
CA ASN A 90 5.20 13.15 5.39
C ASN A 90 5.70 13.19 3.93
N THR A 91 5.08 13.96 3.04
CA THR A 91 5.71 14.31 1.77
C THR A 91 6.62 15.51 1.99
N GLU A 92 7.92 15.33 1.81
CA GLU A 92 8.88 16.42 1.87
C GLU A 92 8.83 17.26 0.59
N GLU A 93 9.00 18.58 0.70
CA GLU A 93 9.12 19.47 -0.48
C GLU A 93 10.35 19.15 -1.35
N SER A 94 11.36 18.47 -0.78
CA SER A 94 12.56 18.01 -1.49
C SER A 94 12.24 17.00 -2.58
N GLY A 95 11.17 16.21 -2.43
CA GLY A 95 10.82 15.11 -3.32
C GLY A 95 11.74 13.89 -3.23
N ASP A 96 12.64 13.86 -2.24
CA ASP A 96 13.68 12.84 -2.05
C ASP A 96 13.17 11.56 -1.36
N ILE A 97 12.00 11.62 -0.73
CA ILE A 97 11.37 10.47 -0.08
C ILE A 97 9.91 10.37 -0.56
N THR A 98 9.53 9.20 -1.06
CA THR A 98 8.15 8.90 -1.45
C THR A 98 7.35 8.51 -0.20
N CYS A 99 6.26 9.22 0.08
CA CYS A 99 5.27 8.79 1.06
C CYS A 99 4.37 7.74 0.42
N VAL A 100 4.27 6.57 1.02
CA VAL A 100 3.44 5.45 0.56
C VAL A 100 2.43 5.15 1.66
N VAL A 101 1.15 5.12 1.31
CA VAL A 101 0.06 4.80 2.24
C VAL A 101 -0.67 3.58 1.71
N TYR A 102 -0.80 2.55 2.55
CA TYR A 102 -1.59 1.37 2.24
C TYR A 102 -2.44 1.00 3.44
N THR A 103 -3.75 1.01 3.26
CA THR A 103 -4.70 0.62 4.29
C THR A 103 -5.55 -0.55 3.83
N ALA A 104 -5.97 -1.38 4.78
CA ALA A 104 -6.88 -2.48 4.55
C ALA A 104 -7.88 -2.58 5.70
N CYS A 105 -9.16 -2.70 5.38
CA CYS A 105 -10.20 -2.93 6.36
C CYS A 105 -11.17 -4.00 5.89
N ARG A 106 -11.57 -4.89 6.81
CA ARG A 106 -12.70 -5.78 6.58
C ARG A 106 -14.00 -5.02 6.76
N VAL A 107 -14.66 -4.69 5.64
CA VAL A 107 -15.92 -3.94 5.61
C VAL A 107 -17.16 -4.83 5.68
N MET A 108 -17.01 -6.12 5.35
CA MET A 108 -18.05 -7.12 5.52
C MET A 108 -17.44 -8.47 5.92
N ASP A 109 -18.10 -9.19 6.83
CA ASP A 109 -17.68 -10.50 7.30
C ASP A 109 -18.90 -11.41 7.52
N ILE A 110 -18.91 -12.56 6.86
CA ILE A 110 -19.75 -13.69 7.21
C ILE A 110 -18.80 -14.80 7.67
N PRO A 111 -18.76 -15.12 8.98
CA PRO A 111 -17.78 -16.04 9.54
C PRO A 111 -17.69 -17.35 8.76
N LEU A 112 -16.46 -17.74 8.39
CA LEU A 112 -16.15 -18.97 7.66
C LEU A 112 -16.81 -19.10 6.27
N LEU A 113 -17.33 -18.02 5.70
CA LEU A 113 -17.99 -18.05 4.39
C LEU A 113 -17.50 -16.94 3.47
N TYR A 114 -17.54 -15.69 3.91
CA TYR A 114 -17.34 -14.52 3.06
C TYR A 114 -16.63 -13.42 3.84
N ALA A 115 -15.73 -12.71 3.18
CA ALA A 115 -15.17 -11.47 3.69
C ALA A 115 -15.03 -10.48 2.54
N GLU A 116 -15.30 -9.21 2.81
CA GLU A 116 -15.00 -8.12 1.90
C GLU A 116 -13.96 -7.21 2.54
N ILE A 117 -12.87 -6.99 1.81
CA ILE A 117 -11.80 -6.10 2.19
C ILE A 117 -11.86 -4.85 1.32
N GLU A 118 -11.97 -3.70 1.95
CA GLU A 118 -11.71 -2.41 1.35
C GLU A 118 -10.24 -2.07 1.57
N THR A 119 -9.55 -1.65 0.50
CA THR A 119 -8.19 -1.11 0.60
C THR A 119 -8.18 0.31 0.07
N PHE A 120 -7.49 1.19 0.79
CA PHE A 120 -7.06 2.47 0.24
C PHE A 120 -5.56 2.41 0.03
N GLU A 121 -5.11 2.77 -1.15
CA GLU A 121 -3.71 2.79 -1.50
C GLU A 121 -3.34 4.10 -2.16
N GLY A 122 -2.12 4.56 -1.88
CA GLY A 122 -1.60 5.70 -2.59
C GLY A 122 -0.15 5.99 -2.32
N PHE A 123 0.43 6.82 -3.16
CA PHE A 123 1.82 7.23 -3.03
C PHE A 123 2.04 8.61 -3.60
N SER A 124 2.97 9.37 -3.04
CA SER A 124 3.42 10.61 -3.64
C SER A 124 4.72 11.08 -3.03
N ASN A 125 5.48 11.85 -3.80
CA ASN A 125 6.61 12.65 -3.34
C ASN A 125 6.28 14.15 -3.26
N TYR A 126 5.00 14.53 -3.44
CA TYR A 126 4.50 15.89 -3.31
C TYR A 126 3.08 15.92 -2.73
N TYR A 127 2.73 17.01 -2.04
CA TYR A 127 1.40 17.19 -1.48
C TYR A 127 0.48 17.94 -2.44
N ASP A 128 -0.08 17.22 -3.41
CA ASP A 128 -1.21 17.68 -4.22
C ASP A 128 -2.16 16.51 -4.50
N LEU A 129 -3.20 16.40 -3.68
CA LEU A 129 -4.19 15.34 -3.76
C LEU A 129 -4.98 15.36 -5.07
N HIS A 130 -5.15 16.54 -5.70
CA HIS A 130 -5.81 16.63 -7.00
C HIS A 130 -4.93 16.00 -8.06
N ALA A 131 -3.65 16.40 -8.11
CA ALA A 131 -2.71 15.80 -9.05
C ALA A 131 -2.54 14.29 -8.80
N MET A 132 -2.44 13.85 -7.54
CA MET A 132 -2.36 12.43 -7.19
C MET A 132 -3.58 11.64 -7.70
N TYR A 133 -4.79 12.19 -7.61
CA TYR A 133 -5.99 11.55 -8.13
C TYR A 133 -5.92 11.36 -9.65
N TYR A 134 -5.57 12.40 -10.41
CA TYR A 134 -5.49 12.33 -11.88
C TYR A 134 -4.28 11.55 -12.39
N ASN A 135 -3.23 11.40 -11.58
CA ASN A 135 -2.01 10.68 -11.93
C ASN A 135 -2.05 9.19 -11.53
N GLU A 136 -3.24 8.67 -11.18
CA GLU A 136 -3.45 7.29 -10.75
C GLU A 136 -2.57 6.90 -9.54
N GLN A 137 -2.38 7.84 -8.62
CA GLN A 137 -1.57 7.65 -7.41
C GLN A 137 -2.41 7.43 -6.16
N LEU A 138 -3.74 7.44 -6.28
CA LEU A 138 -4.70 7.17 -5.22
C LEU A 138 -5.77 6.21 -5.76
N GLU A 139 -5.88 5.04 -5.14
CA GLU A 139 -6.86 4.03 -5.53
C GLU A 139 -7.61 3.53 -4.30
N THR A 140 -8.89 3.24 -4.47
CA THR A 140 -9.70 2.54 -3.47
C THR A 140 -10.31 1.33 -4.15
N SER A 141 -10.14 0.16 -3.53
CA SER A 141 -10.51 -1.11 -4.13
C SER A 141 -11.21 -2.01 -3.13
N HIS A 142 -12.22 -2.74 -3.60
CA HIS A 142 -12.96 -3.72 -2.83
C HIS A 142 -12.63 -5.11 -3.35
N PHE A 143 -12.25 -5.99 -2.43
CA PHE A 143 -11.93 -7.39 -2.72
C PHE A 143 -12.87 -8.28 -1.94
N SER A 144 -13.67 -9.06 -2.66
CA SER A 144 -14.56 -10.07 -2.09
C SER A 144 -13.86 -11.41 -2.08
N TYR A 145 -13.89 -12.08 -0.92
CA TYR A 145 -13.30 -13.39 -0.71
C TYR A 145 -14.34 -14.38 -0.22
N ILE A 146 -14.28 -15.61 -0.71
CA ILE A 146 -15.02 -16.76 -0.18
C ILE A 146 -14.04 -17.71 0.51
N TRP A 147 -14.44 -18.22 1.68
CA TRP A 147 -13.69 -19.24 2.38
C TRP A 147 -13.98 -20.61 1.78
N CYS A 148 -12.96 -21.25 1.21
CA CYS A 148 -13.01 -22.61 0.73
C CYS A 148 -12.01 -23.44 1.54
N ILE A 149 -12.50 -24.41 2.29
CA ILE A 149 -11.76 -25.41 3.09
C ILE A 149 -10.26 -25.08 3.23
N CYS A 150 -9.93 -24.28 4.24
CA CYS A 150 -8.58 -23.84 4.65
C CYS A 150 -7.93 -22.68 3.89
N PHE A 151 -8.56 -22.11 2.85
CA PHE A 151 -8.04 -20.94 2.14
C PHE A 151 -9.13 -19.95 1.70
N TRP A 152 -8.73 -18.69 1.51
CA TRP A 152 -9.59 -17.64 0.96
C TRP A 152 -9.37 -17.55 -0.55
N LEU A 153 -10.45 -17.62 -1.32
CA LEU A 153 -10.45 -17.37 -2.77
C LEU A 153 -11.01 -15.98 -3.04
N GLU A 154 -10.29 -15.18 -3.81
CA GLU A 154 -10.84 -13.95 -4.36
C GLU A 154 -11.89 -14.30 -5.41
N VAL A 155 -13.08 -13.72 -5.29
CA VAL A 155 -14.20 -13.96 -6.20
C VAL A 155 -14.60 -12.72 -6.98
N ASN A 156 -14.25 -11.54 -6.46
CA ASN A 156 -14.52 -10.27 -7.12
C ASN A 156 -13.52 -9.22 -6.66
N SER A 157 -13.11 -8.35 -7.57
CA SER A 157 -12.36 -7.13 -7.30
C SER A 157 -13.00 -5.96 -8.02
N LYS A 158 -13.25 -4.88 -7.29
CA LYS A 158 -13.83 -3.64 -7.82
C LYS A 158 -13.00 -2.45 -7.39
N THR A 159 -12.32 -1.83 -8.34
CA THR A 159 -11.70 -0.52 -8.18
C THR A 159 -12.78 0.56 -8.28
N LEU A 160 -12.79 1.50 -7.34
CA LEU A 160 -13.77 2.60 -7.29
C LEU A 160 -13.29 3.90 -7.97
N ASN A 161 -12.04 3.98 -8.40
CA ASN A 161 -11.50 5.13 -9.12
C ASN A 161 -11.09 4.74 -10.55
N LYS A 162 -11.94 5.12 -11.53
CA LYS A 162 -11.61 5.39 -12.93
C LYS A 162 -12.62 6.37 -13.50
#